data_AF-A0A1V3XRM1-F1
#
_entry.id   AF-A0A1V3XRM1-F1
#
_cell.length_a   1.000
_cell.length_b   1.000
_cell.length_c   1.000
_cell.angle_alpha   90.00
_cell.angle_beta   90.00
_cell.angle_gamma   90.00
#
_symmetry.space_group_name_H-M   'P 1'
#
loop_
_entity.id
_entity.type
_entity.pdbx_description
1 polymer ?
#
loop_
_entity_poly.entity_id
_entity_poly.type
_entity_poly.pdbx_seq_one_letter_code
_entity_poly.pdbx_strand_id
1 'polypeptide(L)' 'MRPARYRFLTRNRLVAAVAGAAVVVEAGLRSGAANTAAWARALGRAVGRSRGR' A
#
# COMPACT_ATOMS: atom_id res chain seq x y z
N MET A 1 -17.53 12.31 11.75
CA MET A 1 -16.59 11.31 12.31
C MET A 1 -15.15 11.80 12.21
N ARG A 2 -14.27 11.57 13.21
CA ARG A 2 -12.86 11.98 13.15
C ARG A 2 -11.99 10.93 12.44
N PRO A 3 -11.02 11.33 11.59
CA PRO A 3 -10.04 10.42 11.02
C PRO A 3 -9.18 9.81 12.13
N ALA A 4 -8.95 8.51 12.08
CA ALA A 4 -8.06 7.83 13.02
C ALA A 4 -7.05 6.97 12.25
N ARG A 5 -5.79 7.01 12.69
CA ARG A 5 -4.66 6.38 12.00
C ARG A 5 -4.90 4.90 11.68
N TYR A 6 -5.49 4.14 12.62
CA TYR A 6 -5.75 2.72 12.43
C TYR A 6 -6.72 2.45 11.26
N ARG A 7 -7.68 3.34 11.00
CA ARG A 7 -8.65 3.20 9.90
C ARG A 7 -7.97 3.30 8.53
N PHE A 8 -6.92 4.12 8.42
CA PHE A 8 -6.12 4.20 7.19
C PHE A 8 -5.32 2.91 6.94
N LEU A 9 -4.81 2.26 8.00
CA LEU A 9 -4.09 0.99 7.86
C LEU A 9 -5.04 -0.15 7.45
N THR A 10 -6.22 -0.23 8.07
CA THR A 10 -7.26 -1.19 7.68
C THR A 10 -7.69 -0.99 6.23
N ARG A 11 -7.92 0.27 5.82
CA ARG A 11 -8.27 0.60 4.43
C ARG A 11 -7.18 0.19 3.45
N ASN A 12 -5.91 0.43 3.77
CA ASN A 12 -4.81 0.09 2.88
C ASN A 12 -4.68 -1.42 2.65
N ARG A 13 -5.02 -2.25 3.65
CA ARG A 13 -5.14 -3.70 3.48
C ARG A 13 -6.25 -4.05 2.49
N LEU A 14 -7.43 -3.42 2.60
CA LEU A 14 -8.53 -3.66 1.66
C LEU A 14 -8.16 -3.25 0.23
N VAL A 15 -7.51 -2.09 0.06
CA VAL A 15 -7.00 -1.64 -1.24
C VAL A 15 -6.04 -2.66 -1.83
N ALA A 16 -5.10 -3.20 -1.05
CA ALA A 16 -4.18 -4.23 -1.50
C ALA A 16 -4.89 -5.56 -1.87
N ALA A 17 -5.98 -5.90 -1.18
CA ALA A 17 -6.73 -7.13 -1.42
C ALA A 17 -7.52 -7.11 -2.74
N VAL A 18 -8.11 -5.96 -3.07
CA VAL A 18 -8.90 -5.79 -4.31
C VAL A 18 -8.04 -5.43 -5.52
N ALA A 19 -6.80 -4.99 -5.32
CA ALA A 19 -5.88 -4.67 -6.41
C ALA A 19 -5.29 -5.94 -7.05
N GLY A 20 -5.14 -5.93 -8.39
CA GLY A 20 -4.41 -6.97 -9.11
C GLY A 20 -2.88 -6.85 -8.95
N ALA A 21 -2.37 -5.63 -8.81
CA ALA A 21 -0.97 -5.31 -8.58
C ALA A 21 -0.84 -3.93 -7.89
N ALA A 22 0.33 -3.64 -7.30
CA ALA A 22 0.65 -2.33 -6.73
C ALA A 22 1.95 -1.78 -7.31
N VAL A 23 1.96 -0.52 -7.73
CA VAL A 23 3.17 0.18 -8.17
C VAL A 23 3.42 1.36 -7.24
N VAL A 24 4.60 1.40 -6.63
CA VAL A 24 5.00 2.48 -5.71
C VAL A 24 5.92 3.44 -6.43
N VAL A 25 5.53 4.72 -6.48
CA VAL A 25 6.33 5.79 -7.09
C VAL A 25 7.32 6.37 -6.10
N GLU A 26 6.78 6.98 -5.04
CA GLU A 26 7.56 7.43 -3.89
C GLU A 26 6.90 6.95 -2.59
N ALA A 27 7.72 6.41 -1.69
CA ALA A 27 7.26 5.96 -0.39
C ALA A 27 8.36 6.13 0.66
N GLY A 28 8.12 7.01 1.63
CA GLY A 28 8.93 7.10 2.83
C GLY A 28 8.79 5.86 3.72
N LEU A 29 9.74 5.67 4.63
CA LEU A 29 9.71 4.61 5.64
C LEU A 29 8.44 4.76 6.50
N ARG A 30 7.69 3.66 6.69
CA ARG A 30 6.41 3.63 7.43
C ARG A 30 5.30 4.52 6.84
N SER A 31 5.39 4.85 5.55
CA SER A 31 4.33 5.56 4.82
C SER A 31 3.12 4.66 4.52
N GLY A 32 1.98 5.30 4.19
CA GLY A 32 0.78 4.58 3.77
C GLY A 32 1.00 3.76 2.49
N ALA A 33 1.78 4.29 1.54
CA ALA A 33 2.15 3.58 0.31
C ALA A 33 3.01 2.34 0.60
N ALA A 34 4.01 2.47 1.48
CA ALA A 34 4.81 1.32 1.93
C ALA A 34 3.94 0.26 2.62
N ASN A 35 2.97 0.67 3.44
CA ASN A 35 2.03 -0.26 4.07
C ASN A 35 1.16 -1.01 3.06
N THR A 36 0.62 -0.32 2.05
CA THR A 36 -0.18 -0.97 0.98
C THR A 36 0.68 -1.97 0.20
N ALA A 37 1.90 -1.60 -0.15
CA ALA A 37 2.84 -2.48 -0.86
C ALA A 37 3.23 -3.71 -0.03
N ALA A 38 3.37 -3.58 1.28
CA ALA A 38 3.63 -4.70 2.18
C ALA A 38 2.44 -5.69 2.20
N TRP A 39 1.20 -5.19 2.30
CA TRP A 39 0.01 -6.04 2.22
C TRP A 39 -0.14 -6.71 0.86
N ALA A 40 0.12 -5.98 -0.23
CA ALA A 40 0.08 -6.55 -1.58
C ALA A 40 1.07 -7.71 -1.73
N ARG A 41 2.31 -7.55 -1.23
CA ARG A 41 3.29 -8.66 -1.18
C ARG A 41 2.81 -9.83 -0.34
N ALA A 42 2.25 -9.58 0.85
CA ALA A 42 1.73 -10.63 1.73
C ALA A 42 0.57 -11.42 1.09
N LEU A 43 -0.17 -10.80 0.18
CA LEU A 43 -1.27 -11.42 -0.58
C LEU A 43 -0.82 -12.03 -1.92
N GLY A 44 0.49 -12.09 -2.19
CA GLY A 44 1.04 -12.64 -3.44
C GLY A 44 0.77 -11.77 -4.68
N ARG A 45 0.44 -10.49 -4.50
CA ARG A 45 0.21 -9.56 -5.61
C ARG A 45 1.53 -9.02 -6.13
N ALA A 46 1.59 -8.75 -7.43
CA ALA A 46 2.75 -8.12 -8.05
C ALA A 46 2.98 -6.73 -7.45
N VAL A 47 4.21 -6.44 -7.01
CA VAL A 47 4.59 -5.15 -6.45
C VAL A 47 5.79 -4.58 -7.18
N GLY A 48 5.57 -3.52 -7.93
CA GLY A 48 6.59 -2.77 -8.65
C GLY A 48 7.01 -1.50 -7.91
N ARG A 49 8.23 -1.04 -8.18
CA ARG A 49 8.68 0.31 -7.86
C ARG A 49 8.93 1.04 -9.17
N SER A 50 8.38 2.23 -9.37
CA SER A 50 8.79 3.03 -10.52
C SER A 50 10.22 3.51 -10.29
N ARG A 51 11.09 3.31 -11.27
CA ARG A 51 12.33 4.06 -11.33
C ARG A 51 11.94 5.45 -11.83
N GLY A 52 12.18 6.48 -11.02
CA GLY A 52 11.95 7.86 -11.44
C GLY A 52 12.73 8.13 -12.72
N ARG A 53 12.06 8.70 -13.72
CA ARG A 53 12.70 9.38 -14.84
C ARG A 53 12.58 10.87 -14.57
#